data_AF-A0A1G1JT19-F1
#
_entry.id   AF-A0A1G1JT19-F1
#
_cell.length_a   1.000
_cell.length_b   1.000
_cell.length_c   1.000
_cell.angle_alpha   90.00
_cell.angle_beta   90.00
_cell.angle_gamma   90.00
#
_symmetry.space_group_name_H-M   'P 1'
#
loop_
_entity.id
_entity.type
_entity.pdbx_description
1 polymer ?
#
loop_
_entity_poly.entity_id
_entity_poly.type
_entity_poly.pdbx_seq_one_letter_code
_entity_poly.pdbx_strand_id
1 'polypeptide(L)'
;MTSLLPMDKQILNIASELCRAKKWLMENNEPLVKSSLERAYDLVDLTVVSACEKGRHHLSRELLRMREFLGEFYCGYEKDAGTFLLSTKNLLDLTPSTHELHLEL
;
A
#
# COMPACT_ATOMS: atom_id res chain seq x y z
N MET A 1 -25.50 -8.14 -2.11
CA MET A 1 -25.04 -6.82 -1.62
C MET A 1 -23.84 -6.41 -2.45
N THR A 2 -23.93 -5.19 -3.01
CA THR A 2 -22.91 -4.38 -3.70
C THR A 2 -22.05 -5.06 -4.76
N SER A 3 -22.25 -4.66 -6.03
CA SER A 3 -21.18 -4.69 -7.01
C SER A 3 -20.06 -3.78 -6.51
N LEU A 4 -19.13 -4.34 -5.75
CA LEU A 4 -17.83 -3.73 -5.50
C LEU A 4 -17.26 -3.30 -6.85
N LEU A 5 -16.63 -2.13 -6.88
CA LEU A 5 -15.89 -1.64 -8.06
C LEU A 5 -15.06 -2.79 -8.67
N PRO A 6 -14.85 -2.80 -9.99
CA PRO A 6 -13.92 -3.75 -10.63
C PRO A 6 -12.58 -3.81 -9.88
N MET A 7 -11.95 -4.98 -9.82
CA MET A 7 -10.77 -5.20 -8.95
C MET A 7 -9.62 -4.24 -9.29
N ASP A 8 -9.41 -3.99 -10.58
CA ASP A 8 -8.51 -2.99 -11.11
C ASP A 8 -8.79 -1.57 -10.57
N LYS A 9 -10.06 -1.19 -10.43
CA LYS A 9 -10.45 0.10 -9.84
C LYS A 9 -10.23 0.15 -8.33
N GLN A 10 -10.40 -0.97 -7.63
CA GLN A 10 -10.08 -1.05 -6.19
C GLN A 10 -8.57 -0.84 -5.96
N ILE A 11 -7.73 -1.54 -6.73
CA ILE A 11 -6.27 -1.39 -6.70
C ILE A 11 -5.86 0.04 -7.09
N LEU A 12 -6.48 0.62 -8.11
CA LEU A 12 -6.19 1.99 -8.54
C LEU A 12 -6.52 3.03 -7.45
N ASN A 13 -7.60 2.82 -6.68
CA ASN A 13 -7.92 3.68 -5.55
C ASN A 13 -6.84 3.62 -4.48
N ILE A 14 -6.32 2.43 -4.15
CA ILE A 14 -5.19 2.29 -3.20
C ILE A 14 -3.98 3.08 -3.73
N ALA A 15 -3.60 2.85 -4.99
CA ALA A 15 -2.46 3.54 -5.60
C ALA A 15 -2.62 5.07 -5.60
N SER A 16 -3.84 5.58 -5.81
CA SER A 16 -4.14 7.01 -5.76
C SER A 16 -3.87 7.62 -4.38
N GLU A 17 -4.25 6.92 -3.30
CA GLU A 17 -3.98 7.36 -1.93
C GLU A 17 -2.48 7.32 -1.60
N LEU A 18 -1.76 6.29 -2.05
CA LEU A 18 -0.30 6.22 -1.85
C LEU A 18 0.44 7.33 -2.61
N CYS A 19 0.01 7.65 -3.84
CA CYS A 19 0.50 8.81 -4.59
C CYS A 19 0.22 10.13 -3.86
N ARG A 20 -0.95 10.24 -3.22
CA ARG A 20 -1.31 11.41 -2.40
C ARG A 20 -0.43 11.50 -1.15
N ALA A 21 -0.20 10.39 -0.45
CA ALA A 21 0.72 10.32 0.68
C ALA A 21 2.13 10.77 0.28
N LYS A 22 2.67 10.25 -0.84
CA LYS A 22 3.96 10.67 -1.39
C LYS A 22 4.00 12.19 -1.64
N LYS A 23 2.97 12.73 -2.29
CA LYS A 23 2.89 14.17 -2.56
C LYS A 23 3.02 14.98 -1.26
N TRP A 24 2.22 14.65 -0.25
CA TRP A 24 2.23 15.36 1.02
C TRP A 24 3.53 15.16 1.81
N LEU A 25 4.18 14.01 1.65
CA LEU A 25 5.49 13.74 2.22
C LEU A 25 6.54 14.68 1.64
N MET A 26 6.55 14.87 0.32
CA MET A 26 7.45 15.82 -0.36
C MET A 26 7.18 17.28 0.06
N GLU A 27 5.95 17.59 0.44
CA GLU A 27 5.55 18.91 0.94
C GLU A 27 5.71 19.05 2.47
N ASN A 28 6.29 18.05 3.16
CA ASN A 28 6.45 18.00 4.62
C ASN A 28 5.13 18.19 5.40
N ASN A 29 4.00 17.75 4.84
CA ASN A 29 2.68 17.88 5.45
C ASN A 29 2.26 16.56 6.14
N GLU A 30 2.82 16.31 7.33
CA GLU A 30 2.62 15.06 8.07
C GLU A 30 1.14 14.71 8.35
N PRO A 31 0.25 15.64 8.73
CA PRO A 31 -1.17 15.31 8.92
C PRO A 31 -1.83 14.74 7.66
N LEU A 32 -1.52 15.30 6.49
CA LEU A 32 -2.08 14.83 5.22
C LEU A 32 -1.41 13.54 4.72
N VAL A 33 -0.15 13.30 5.07
CA VAL A 33 0.50 11.99 4.88
C VAL A 33 -0.27 10.92 5.66
N LYS A 34 -0.48 11.14 6.96
CA LYS A 34 -1.20 10.19 7.82
C LYS A 34 -2.61 9.93 7.32
N SER A 35 -3.37 10.98 7.01
CA SER A 35 -4.73 10.84 6.47
C SER A 35 -4.77 10.04 5.16
N SER A 36 -3.79 10.22 4.27
CA SER A 36 -3.72 9.47 3.01
C SER A 36 -3.35 8.00 3.25
N LEU A 37 -2.45 7.73 4.19
CA LEU A 37 -2.09 6.35 4.58
C LEU A 37 -3.26 5.63 5.25
N GLU A 38 -3.95 6.25 6.19
CA GLU A 38 -5.17 5.71 6.83
C GLU A 38 -6.23 5.38 5.77
N ARG A 39 -6.41 6.25 4.77
CA ARG A 39 -7.33 5.96 3.67
C ARG A 39 -6.87 4.78 2.81
N ALA A 40 -5.56 4.67 2.55
CA ALA A 40 -5.00 3.52 1.85
C ALA A 40 -5.22 2.22 2.63
N TYR A 41 -5.10 2.23 3.97
CA TYR A 41 -5.42 1.10 4.83
C TYR A 41 -6.86 0.61 4.68
N ASP A 42 -7.82 1.53 4.77
CA ASP A 42 -9.24 1.19 4.61
C ASP A 42 -9.51 0.53 3.25
N LEU A 43 -8.88 1.05 2.19
CA LEU A 43 -9.03 0.52 0.84
C LEU A 43 -8.37 -0.86 0.71
N VAL A 44 -7.21 -1.08 1.33
CA VAL A 44 -6.54 -2.37 1.39
C VAL A 44 -7.44 -3.39 2.06
N ASP A 45 -7.96 -3.09 3.24
CA ASP A 45 -8.80 -4.01 4.02
C ASP A 45 -10.08 -4.36 3.25
N LEU A 46 -10.73 -3.37 2.62
CA LEU A 46 -11.89 -3.60 1.74
C LEU A 46 -11.55 -4.47 0.52
N THR A 47 -10.39 -4.24 -0.10
CA THR A 47 -9.96 -4.97 -1.30
C THR A 47 -9.55 -6.40 -0.96
N VAL A 48 -8.94 -6.64 0.21
CA VAL A 48 -8.64 -7.98 0.74
C VAL A 48 -9.92 -8.80 0.88
N VAL A 49 -10.97 -8.24 1.48
CA VAL A 49 -12.27 -8.91 1.60
C VAL A 49 -12.81 -9.26 0.20
N SER A 50 -12.84 -8.30 -0.73
CA SER A 50 -13.31 -8.53 -2.10
C SER A 50 -12.48 -9.59 -2.85
N ALA A 51 -11.16 -9.60 -2.65
CA ALA A 51 -10.26 -10.56 -3.27
C ALA A 51 -10.52 -11.98 -2.74
N CYS A 52 -10.70 -12.13 -1.42
CA CYS A 52 -11.04 -13.40 -0.79
C CYS A 52 -12.39 -13.96 -1.28
N GLU A 53 -13.43 -13.14 -1.34
CA GLU A 53 -14.75 -13.53 -1.86
C GLU A 53 -14.70 -14.02 -3.31
N LYS A 54 -13.78 -13.46 -4.11
CA LYS A 54 -13.58 -13.81 -5.52
C LYS A 54 -12.54 -14.92 -5.73
N GLY A 55 -12.08 -15.59 -4.66
CA GLY A 55 -11.08 -16.67 -4.72
C GLY A 55 -9.67 -16.22 -5.12
N ARG A 56 -9.37 -14.91 -5.08
CA ARG A 56 -8.06 -14.33 -5.43
C ARG A 56 -7.12 -14.31 -4.23
N HIS A 57 -6.90 -15.46 -3.61
CA HIS A 57 -6.10 -15.58 -2.38
C HIS A 57 -4.64 -15.12 -2.51
N HIS A 58 -4.08 -15.18 -3.72
CA HIS A 58 -2.75 -14.64 -3.97
C HIS A 58 -2.73 -13.12 -3.80
N LEU A 59 -3.66 -12.42 -4.44
CA LEU A 59 -3.79 -10.97 -4.34
C LEU A 59 -4.07 -10.53 -2.90
N SER A 60 -4.94 -11.24 -2.17
CA SER A 60 -5.22 -10.88 -0.77
C SER A 60 -3.99 -11.01 0.13
N ARG A 61 -3.13 -12.02 -0.07
CA ARG A 61 -1.86 -12.14 0.66
C ARG A 61 -0.92 -10.99 0.36
N GLU A 62 -0.76 -10.62 -0.91
CA GLU A 62 0.11 -9.47 -1.26
C GLU A 62 -0.44 -8.18 -0.67
N LEU A 63 -1.75 -7.93 -0.74
CA LEU A 63 -2.36 -6.75 -0.11
C LEU A 63 -2.13 -6.70 1.41
N LEU A 64 -2.16 -7.84 2.11
CA LEU A 64 -1.85 -7.92 3.54
C LEU A 64 -0.38 -7.65 3.85
N ARG A 65 0.56 -8.09 3.01
CA ARG A 65 1.97 -7.70 3.14
C ARG A 65 2.16 -6.20 2.95
N MET A 66 1.42 -5.60 2.01
CA MET A 66 1.45 -4.15 1.79
C MET A 66 1.04 -3.43 3.06
N ARG A 67 -0.03 -3.93 3.69
CA ARG A 67 -0.58 -3.39 4.92
C ARG A 67 0.44 -3.35 6.06
N GLU A 68 1.25 -4.40 6.19
CA GLU A 68 2.34 -4.47 7.17
C GLU A 68 3.43 -3.42 6.87
N PHE A 69 3.87 -3.34 5.61
CA PHE A 69 4.87 -2.35 5.18
C PHE A 69 4.41 -0.90 5.41
N LEU A 70 3.16 -0.59 5.06
CA LEU A 70 2.58 0.73 5.35
C LEU A 70 2.60 1.03 6.85
N GLY A 71 2.64 0.01 7.71
CA GLY A 71 2.55 0.15 9.17
C GLY A 71 3.88 0.52 9.77
N GLU A 72 4.93 -0.11 9.26
CA GLU A 72 6.31 0.27 9.55
C GLU A 72 6.57 1.72 9.12
N PHE A 73 6.12 2.10 7.93
CA PHE A 73 6.22 3.47 7.44
C PHE A 73 5.40 4.45 8.30
N TYR A 74 4.15 4.11 8.63
CA TYR A 74 3.26 4.94 9.44
C TYR A 74 3.80 5.20 10.85
N CYS A 75 4.38 4.17 11.48
CA CYS A 75 5.01 4.26 12.79
C CYS A 75 6.37 4.98 12.76
N GLY A 76 6.92 5.26 11.58
CA GLY A 76 8.11 6.09 11.40
C GLY A 76 9.44 5.35 11.52
N TYR A 77 9.47 4.04 11.30
CA TYR A 77 10.74 3.29 11.27
C TYR A 77 11.62 3.69 10.08
N GLU A 78 11.03 4.05 8.93
CA GLU A 78 11.75 4.58 7.77
C GLU A 78 10.90 5.65 7.06
N LYS A 79 11.24 6.93 7.21
CA LYS A 79 10.55 8.05 6.52
C LYS A 79 11.24 8.47 5.21
N ASP A 80 11.92 7.56 4.53
CA ASP A 80 12.47 7.84 3.20
C ASP A 80 11.44 7.58 2.10
N ALA A 81 11.20 8.60 1.27
CA ALA A 81 10.27 8.51 0.15
C ALA A 81 10.76 7.54 -0.94
N GLY A 82 12.09 7.36 -1.06
CA GLY A 82 12.71 6.42 -2.00
C GLY A 82 12.40 4.97 -1.63
N THR A 83 12.69 4.58 -0.39
CA THR A 83 12.39 3.23 0.12
C THR A 83 10.90 2.91 0.12
N PHE A 84 10.04 3.88 0.47
CA PHE A 84 8.58 3.73 0.42
C PHE A 84 8.07 3.33 -0.97
N LEU A 85 8.57 3.99 -2.02
CA LEU A 85 8.11 3.75 -3.39
C LEU A 85 8.63 2.44 -3.96
N LEU A 86 9.88 2.08 -3.66
CA LEU A 86 10.49 0.85 -4.13
C LEU A 86 9.78 -0.37 -3.53
N SER A 87 9.55 -0.35 -2.22
CA SER A 87 8.82 -1.42 -1.51
C SER A 87 7.37 -1.51 -1.97
N THR A 88 6.69 -0.38 -2.17
CA THR A 88 5.32 -0.37 -2.71
C THR A 88 5.26 -0.96 -4.12
N LYS A 89 6.22 -0.63 -4.99
CA LYS A 89 6.27 -1.13 -6.37
C LYS A 89 6.50 -2.64 -6.43
N ASN A 90 7.48 -3.15 -5.69
CA ASN A 90 7.79 -4.58 -5.63
C ASN A 90 6.57 -5.40 -5.17
N LEU A 91 5.77 -4.81 -4.30
CA LEU A 91 4.63 -5.46 -3.68
C LEU A 91 3.37 -5.37 -4.57
N LEU A 92 3.22 -4.29 -5.33
CA LEU A 92 2.19 -4.14 -6.38
C LEU A 92 2.46 -5.00 -7.62
N ASP A 93 3.72 -5.31 -7.93
CA ASP A 93 4.09 -6.24 -9.00
C ASP A 93 3.66 -7.69 -8.68
N LEU A 94 3.14 -7.94 -7.46
CA LEU A 94 2.67 -9.24 -6.96
C LEU A 94 3.74 -10.33 -7.04
N THR A 95 5.01 -9.93 -7.09
CA THR A 95 6.15 -10.84 -7.09
C THR A 95 6.87 -10.72 -5.76
N PRO A 96 7.10 -11.83 -5.03
CA PRO A 96 8.07 -11.85 -3.95
C PRO A 96 9.48 -11.83 -4.58
N SER A 97 9.84 -10.76 -5.27
CA SER A 97 11.23 -10.54 -5.65
C SER A 97 11.93 -10.03 -4.40
N THR A 98 12.62 -10.94 -3.71
CA THR A 98 13.65 -10.66 -2.72
C THR A 98 14.77 -9.86 -3.38
N HIS A 99 14.55 -8.57 -3.62
CA HIS A 99 15.68 -7.66 -3.69
C HIS A 99 16.08 -7.38 -2.27
N GLU A 100 17.23 -7.89 -1.88
CA GLU A 100 17.92 -7.55 -0.66
C GLU A 100 17.79 -6.05 -0.44
N LEU A 101 17.01 -5.65 0.57
CA LEU A 101 17.14 -4.36 1.21
C LEU A 101 18.55 -4.37 1.81
N HIS A 102 19.55 -4.06 0.99
CA HIS A 102 20.87 -3.65 1.46
C HIS A 102 20.67 -2.31 2.17
N LEU A 103 20.20 -2.40 3.41
CA LEU A 103 20.48 -1.42 4.43
C LEU A 103 21.97 -1.57 4.74
N GLU A 104 22.80 -0.90 3.93
CA GLU A 104 24.14 -0.54 4.41
C GLU A 104 23.94 0.54 5.48
N LEU A 105 23.91 0.09 6.74
CA LEU A 105 24.24 0.88 7.91
C LEU A 105 25.69 0.58 8.31
#